data_AF-A0A6L8HXV6-F1
#
_entry.id   AF-A0A6L8HXV6-F1
#
_cell.length_a   1.000
_cell.length_b   1.000
_cell.length_c   1.000
_cell.angle_alpha   90.00
_cell.angle_beta   90.00
_cell.angle_gamma   90.00
#
_symmetry.space_group_name_H-M   'P 1'
#
loop_
_entity.id
_entity.type
_entity.pdbx_description
1 polymer ?
#
loop_
_entity_poly.entity_id
_entity_poly.type
_entity_poly.pdbx_seq_one_letter_code
_entity_poly.pdbx_strand_id
1 'polypeptide(L)'
;MQAAGDGYAGCVRRDPRLARLSEEHHHGLVFALRIEHELLAASDDDVERLYSQLLRFWSRGLLPHFHTESECLLARLIRHRSLDDPQIERLHTEHLTMYGLVARMQDAASPGERREALREFGTTLHDHIRWEERELFEAAQAELSDVELDALGNEIAARHPKPTSAPWEDAGDG
;
A
#
# COMPACT_ATOMS: atom_id res chain seq x y z
N MET A 1 -17.39 -2.42 -45.25
CA MET A 1 -17.99 -1.64 -44.15
C MET A 1 -18.46 -2.62 -43.10
N GLN A 2 -17.63 -2.88 -42.09
CA GLN A 2 -18.00 -3.72 -40.96
C GLN A 2 -17.34 -3.09 -39.74
N ALA A 3 -18.12 -2.27 -39.04
CA ALA A 3 -17.77 -1.79 -37.72
C ALA A 3 -18.12 -2.92 -36.75
N ALA A 4 -17.10 -3.59 -36.22
CA ALA A 4 -17.26 -4.45 -35.06
C ALA A 4 -17.25 -3.56 -33.83
N GLY A 5 -18.33 -3.62 -33.07
CA GLY A 5 -18.54 -2.86 -31.85
C GLY A 5 -17.82 -3.43 -30.64
N ASP A 6 -17.83 -2.57 -29.63
CA ASP A 6 -17.89 -2.85 -28.20
C ASP A 6 -16.67 -3.47 -27.51
N GLY A 7 -15.84 -2.57 -27.00
CA GLY A 7 -14.98 -2.81 -25.84
C GLY A 7 -15.17 -1.69 -24.83
N TYR A 8 -16.36 -1.58 -24.22
CA TYR A 8 -16.43 -0.89 -22.92
C TYR A 8 -15.67 -1.79 -21.94
N ALA A 9 -14.40 -1.48 -21.70
CA ALA A 9 -13.72 -1.88 -20.48
C ALA A 9 -14.53 -1.28 -19.33
N GLY A 10 -15.51 -2.06 -18.84
CA GLY A 10 -16.32 -1.67 -17.70
C GLY A 10 -15.37 -1.35 -16.56
N CYS A 11 -15.53 -0.17 -15.97
CA CYS A 11 -14.88 0.16 -14.71
C CYS A 11 -15.35 -0.87 -13.70
N VAL A 12 -14.54 -1.91 -13.49
CA VAL A 12 -14.83 -2.92 -12.49
C VAL A 12 -14.77 -2.20 -11.16
N ARG A 13 -15.91 -2.14 -10.49
CA ARG A 13 -16.04 -1.52 -9.18
C ARG A 13 -15.41 -2.48 -8.18
N ARG A 14 -14.47 -1.99 -7.38
CA ARG A 14 -13.84 -2.74 -6.27
C ARG A 14 -14.87 -3.54 -5.49
N ASP A 15 -14.57 -4.82 -5.27
CA ASP A 15 -15.39 -5.67 -4.40
C ASP A 15 -15.48 -5.07 -2.99
N PRO A 16 -16.70 -4.93 -2.40
CA PRO A 16 -16.87 -4.37 -1.05
C PRO A 16 -16.04 -5.06 0.04
N ARG A 17 -15.69 -6.34 -0.14
CA ARG A 17 -14.90 -7.14 0.82
C ARG A 17 -13.42 -6.77 0.82
N LEU A 18 -12.94 -6.10 -0.24
CA LEU A 18 -11.60 -5.54 -0.36
C LEU A 18 -11.56 -4.02 -0.10
N ALA A 19 -12.72 -3.36 -0.04
CA ALA A 19 -12.82 -1.91 0.06
C ALA A 19 -12.06 -1.32 1.26
N ARG A 20 -11.96 -2.04 2.37
CA ARG A 20 -11.23 -1.58 3.56
C ARG A 20 -9.72 -1.41 3.30
N LEU A 21 -9.09 -2.31 2.53
CA LEU A 21 -7.69 -2.15 2.14
C LEU A 21 -7.55 -0.96 1.17
N SER A 22 -8.47 -0.83 0.22
CA SER A 22 -8.50 0.33 -0.69
C SER A 22 -8.71 1.69 0.03
N GLU A 23 -9.44 1.71 1.15
CA GLU A 23 -9.54 2.91 1.98
C GLU A 23 -8.20 3.27 2.64
N GLU A 24 -7.41 2.28 3.05
CA GLU A 24 -6.09 2.52 3.64
C GLU A 24 -5.05 2.96 2.61
N HIS A 25 -5.17 2.48 1.37
CA HIS A 25 -4.41 2.98 0.22
C HIS A 25 -4.56 4.48 0.01
N HIS A 26 -5.71 5.08 0.34
CA HIS A 26 -5.87 6.53 0.28
C HIS A 26 -4.85 7.25 1.17
N HIS A 27 -4.65 6.78 2.40
CA HIS A 27 -3.65 7.32 3.31
C HIS A 27 -2.23 7.13 2.75
N GLY A 28 -1.95 5.95 2.20
CA GLY A 28 -0.67 5.65 1.54
C GLY A 28 -0.34 6.62 0.40
N LEU A 29 -1.29 6.85 -0.51
CA LEU A 29 -1.14 7.78 -1.63
C LEU A 29 -0.99 9.24 -1.16
N VAL A 30 -1.77 9.67 -0.17
CA VAL A 30 -1.63 11.00 0.41
C VAL A 30 -0.23 11.19 1.00
N PHE A 31 0.29 10.20 1.74
CA PHE A 31 1.62 10.30 2.32
C PHE A 31 2.73 10.29 1.27
N ALA A 32 2.62 9.45 0.23
CA ALA A 32 3.55 9.42 -0.89
C ALA A 32 3.62 10.77 -1.62
N LEU A 33 2.48 11.40 -1.89
CA LEU A 33 2.41 12.74 -2.50
C LEU A 33 3.01 13.82 -1.58
N ARG A 34 2.80 13.70 -0.27
CA ARG A 34 3.42 14.60 0.70
C ARG A 34 4.95 14.48 0.68
N ILE A 35 5.48 13.25 0.62
CA ILE A 35 6.92 13.03 0.46
C ILE A 35 7.43 13.73 -0.81
N GLU A 36 6.77 13.48 -1.95
CA GLU A 36 7.16 14.07 -3.23
C GLU A 36 7.23 15.60 -3.16
N HIS A 37 6.20 16.25 -2.62
CA HIS A 37 6.10 17.71 -2.58
C HIS A 37 6.96 18.35 -1.49
N GLU A 38 6.93 17.83 -0.25
CA GLU A 38 7.64 18.42 0.89
C GLU A 38 9.16 18.32 0.69
N LEU A 39 9.68 17.25 0.06
CA LEU A 39 11.12 17.06 -0.13
C LEU A 39 11.78 18.02 -1.13
N LEU A 40 11.03 18.65 -2.05
CA LEU A 40 11.62 19.51 -3.10
C LEU A 40 12.36 20.72 -2.55
N ALA A 41 11.87 21.28 -1.44
CA ALA A 41 12.43 22.47 -0.79
C ALA A 41 12.81 22.21 0.68
N ALA A 42 12.86 20.94 1.11
CA ALA A 42 13.09 20.58 2.50
C ALA A 42 14.47 21.00 3.00
N SER A 43 14.48 21.67 4.16
CA SER A 43 15.65 21.73 5.02
C SER A 43 15.95 20.35 5.64
N ASP A 44 17.10 20.20 6.30
CA ASP A 44 17.41 18.93 6.98
C ASP A 44 16.46 18.65 8.17
N ASP A 45 15.99 19.71 8.84
CA ASP A 45 14.98 19.58 9.91
C ASP A 45 13.61 19.14 9.35
N ASP A 46 13.25 19.60 8.14
CA ASP A 46 12.03 19.14 7.45
C ASP A 46 12.12 17.66 7.06
N VAL A 47 13.29 17.21 6.60
CA VAL A 47 13.55 15.80 6.30
C VAL A 47 13.37 14.95 7.55
N GLU A 48 13.91 15.39 8.69
CA GLU A 48 13.80 14.66 9.96
C GLU A 48 12.35 14.59 10.47
N ARG A 49 11.60 15.69 10.33
CA ARG A 49 10.18 15.74 10.66
C ARG A 49 9.37 14.77 9.79
N LEU A 50 9.60 14.77 8.48
CA LEU A 50 8.90 13.89 7.54
C LEU A 50 9.24 12.42 7.79
N TYR A 51 10.52 12.11 8.08
CA TYR A 51 10.95 10.79 8.50
C TYR A 51 10.26 10.32 9.79
N SER A 52 10.20 11.17 10.80
CA SER A 52 9.51 10.86 12.06
C SER A 52 8.02 10.57 11.85
N GLN A 53 7.37 11.31 10.95
CA GLN A 53 5.99 11.04 10.53
C GLN A 53 5.86 9.73 9.76
N LEU A 54 6.82 9.43 8.88
CA LEU A 54 6.86 8.16 8.15
C LEU A 54 6.96 6.98 9.12
N LEU A 55 7.85 7.02 10.13
CA LEU A 55 7.96 5.91 11.09
C LEU A 55 6.67 5.67 11.89
N ARG A 56 5.91 6.72 12.19
CA ARG A 56 4.57 6.57 12.79
C ARG A 56 3.61 5.90 11.82
N PHE A 57 3.55 6.37 10.59
CA PHE A 57 2.68 5.76 9.58
C PHE A 57 3.07 4.32 9.26
N TRP A 58 4.38 4.05 9.19
CA TRP A 58 4.95 2.73 8.99
C TRP A 58 4.44 1.76 10.06
N SER A 59 4.58 2.12 11.33
CA SER A 59 4.18 1.25 12.45
C SER A 59 2.67 1.10 12.61
N ARG A 60 1.88 2.17 12.38
CA ARG A 60 0.44 2.20 12.67
C ARG A 60 -0.46 1.95 11.47
N GLY A 61 0.07 2.06 10.26
CA GLY A 61 -0.68 1.94 9.01
C GLY A 61 -0.07 0.88 8.10
N LEU A 62 1.10 1.16 7.54
CA LEU A 62 1.67 0.34 6.45
C LEU A 62 2.04 -1.09 6.90
N LEU A 63 2.68 -1.27 8.06
CA LEU A 63 3.05 -2.61 8.54
C LEU A 63 1.82 -3.50 8.80
N PRO A 64 0.81 -3.08 9.57
CA PRO A 64 -0.43 -3.85 9.72
C PRO A 64 -1.11 -4.17 8.38
N HIS A 65 -1.06 -3.21 7.45
CA HIS A 65 -1.62 -3.37 6.10
C HIS A 65 -0.91 -4.49 5.34
N PHE A 66 0.43 -4.41 5.20
CA PHE A 66 1.24 -5.44 4.54
C PHE A 66 1.08 -6.83 5.16
N HIS A 67 1.00 -6.91 6.49
CA HIS A 67 0.73 -8.18 7.17
C HIS A 67 -0.63 -8.76 6.77
N THR A 68 -1.64 -7.92 6.57
CA THR A 68 -2.97 -8.40 6.15
C THR A 68 -2.98 -8.83 4.70
N GLU A 69 -2.25 -8.14 3.83
CA GLU A 69 -2.08 -8.58 2.44
C GLU A 69 -1.39 -9.93 2.37
N SER A 70 -0.33 -10.15 3.14
CA SER A 70 0.37 -11.44 3.17
C SER A 70 -0.45 -12.54 3.86
N GLU A 71 -0.93 -12.30 5.08
CA GLU A 71 -1.55 -13.34 5.91
C GLU A 71 -3.00 -13.64 5.51
N CYS A 72 -3.70 -12.71 4.84
CA CYS A 72 -5.10 -12.87 4.46
C CYS A 72 -5.29 -13.00 2.95
N LEU A 73 -4.83 -12.01 2.18
CA LEU A 73 -5.08 -11.96 0.73
C LEU A 73 -4.22 -13.00 0.00
N LEU A 74 -2.89 -12.95 0.17
CA LEU A 74 -1.99 -13.88 -0.48
C LEU A 74 -2.20 -15.32 -0.01
N ALA A 75 -2.44 -15.54 1.29
CA ALA A 75 -2.78 -16.86 1.83
C ALA A 75 -3.99 -17.52 1.13
N ARG A 76 -4.90 -16.72 0.57
CA ARG A 76 -6.03 -17.21 -0.24
C ARG A 76 -5.63 -17.37 -1.71
N LEU A 77 -4.94 -16.40 -2.29
CA LEU A 77 -4.49 -16.45 -3.69
C LEU A 77 -3.58 -17.65 -4.00
N ILE A 78 -2.66 -18.01 -3.10
CA ILE A 78 -1.73 -19.14 -3.30
C ILE A 78 -2.42 -20.52 -3.34
N ARG A 79 -3.73 -20.59 -3.02
CA ARG A 79 -4.52 -21.82 -3.18
C ARG A 79 -4.94 -22.04 -4.63
N HIS A 80 -4.91 -20.98 -5.43
CA HIS A 80 -5.29 -20.94 -6.84
C HIS A 80 -4.10 -20.64 -7.76
N ARG A 81 -3.03 -20.06 -7.20
CA ARG A 81 -1.82 -19.63 -7.91
C ARG A 81 -0.58 -20.24 -7.32
N SER A 82 0.48 -20.33 -8.12
CA SER A 82 1.78 -20.78 -7.65
C SER A 82 2.51 -19.66 -6.88
N LEU A 83 3.47 -20.03 -6.04
CA LEU A 83 4.30 -19.08 -5.30
C LEU A 83 5.22 -18.24 -6.21
N ASP A 84 5.52 -18.73 -7.42
CA ASP A 84 6.27 -18.02 -8.46
C ASP A 84 5.37 -17.22 -9.41
N ASP A 85 4.09 -17.04 -9.07
CA ASP A 85 3.21 -16.12 -9.80
C ASP A 85 3.79 -14.69 -9.74
N PRO A 86 3.94 -13.98 -10.87
CA PRO A 86 4.58 -12.66 -10.91
C PRO A 86 3.91 -11.60 -10.03
N GLN A 87 2.61 -11.71 -9.76
CA GLN A 87 1.91 -10.77 -8.87
C GLN A 87 2.28 -11.04 -7.41
N ILE A 88 2.43 -12.31 -7.03
CA ILE A 88 2.87 -12.71 -5.69
C ILE A 88 4.32 -12.27 -5.45
N GLU A 89 5.20 -12.53 -6.42
CA GLU A 89 6.60 -12.11 -6.38
C GLU A 89 6.72 -10.58 -6.27
N ARG A 90 5.95 -9.84 -7.08
CA ARG A 90 5.96 -8.38 -7.08
C ARG A 90 5.54 -7.80 -5.73
N LEU A 91 4.42 -8.26 -5.15
CA LEU A 91 3.95 -7.78 -3.85
C LEU A 91 5.05 -7.92 -2.79
N HIS A 92 5.60 -9.13 -2.66
CA HIS A 92 6.63 -9.41 -1.66
C HIS A 92 7.91 -8.62 -1.91
N THR A 93 8.31 -8.47 -3.17
CA THR A 93 9.52 -7.71 -3.53
C THR A 93 9.36 -6.23 -3.21
N GLU A 94 8.23 -5.62 -3.54
CA GLU A 94 7.97 -4.20 -3.25
C GLU A 94 7.85 -3.97 -1.73
N HIS A 95 7.17 -4.86 -0.99
CA HIS A 95 7.14 -4.81 0.47
C HIS A 95 8.55 -4.87 1.08
N LEU A 96 9.35 -5.87 0.71
CA LEU A 96 10.73 -6.02 1.20
C LEU A 96 11.61 -4.83 0.83
N THR A 97 11.40 -4.25 -0.36
CA THR A 97 12.08 -3.02 -0.78
C THR A 97 11.76 -1.88 0.19
N MET A 98 10.49 -1.69 0.55
CA MET A 98 10.08 -0.67 1.52
C MET A 98 10.62 -0.93 2.93
N TYR A 99 10.69 -2.19 3.38
CA TYR A 99 11.40 -2.54 4.62
C TYR A 99 12.87 -2.13 4.56
N GLY A 100 13.55 -2.42 3.45
CA GLY A 100 14.95 -2.04 3.24
C GLY A 100 15.17 -0.53 3.24
N LEU A 101 14.26 0.24 2.65
CA LEU A 101 14.30 1.71 2.65
C LEU A 101 14.12 2.28 4.05
N VAL A 102 13.23 1.71 4.86
CA VAL A 102 13.06 2.11 6.27
C VAL A 102 14.32 1.81 7.08
N ALA A 103 14.94 0.64 6.91
CA ALA A 103 16.22 0.32 7.54
C ALA A 103 17.33 1.29 7.10
N ARG A 104 17.42 1.58 5.80
CA ARG A 104 18.38 2.56 5.26
C ARG A 104 18.20 3.95 5.88
N MET A 105 16.96 4.40 6.11
CA MET A 105 16.72 5.69 6.79
C MET A 105 17.12 5.69 8.27
N GLN A 106 16.97 4.55 8.96
CA GLN A 106 17.39 4.35 10.35
C GLN A 106 18.91 4.37 10.49
N ASP A 107 19.60 3.72 9.56
CA ASP A 107 21.06 3.59 9.55
C ASP A 107 21.77 4.79 8.89
N ALA A 108 21.01 5.75 8.32
CA ALA A 108 21.55 6.85 7.53
C ALA A 108 22.58 7.68 8.30
N ALA A 109 23.77 7.83 7.71
CA ALA A 109 24.88 8.57 8.30
C ALA A 109 24.80 10.09 8.04
N SER A 110 23.86 10.52 7.19
CA SER A 110 23.65 11.94 6.86
C SER A 110 22.19 12.26 6.51
N PRO A 111 21.76 13.52 6.66
CA PRO A 111 20.44 13.96 6.19
C PRO A 111 20.22 13.75 4.69
N GLY A 112 21.27 13.83 3.87
CA GLY A 112 21.20 13.60 2.43
C GLY A 112 20.84 12.17 2.06
N GLU A 113 21.41 11.19 2.78
CA GLU A 113 21.09 9.77 2.59
C GLU A 113 19.64 9.46 3.01
N ARG A 114 19.20 10.00 4.15
CA ARG A 114 17.82 9.88 4.61
C ARG A 114 16.83 10.50 3.62
N ARG A 115 17.17 11.66 3.06
CA ARG A 115 16.38 12.35 2.03
C ARG A 115 16.22 11.52 0.76
N GLU A 116 17.27 10.85 0.30
CA GLU A 116 17.22 9.99 -0.87
C GLU A 116 16.34 8.75 -0.61
N ALA A 117 16.55 8.07 0.52
CA ALA A 117 15.74 6.91 0.90
C ALA A 117 14.25 7.26 1.11
N LEU A 118 13.94 8.44 1.67
CA LEU A 118 12.56 8.94 1.74
C LEU A 118 11.94 9.12 0.35
N ARG A 119 12.68 9.73 -0.59
CA ARG A 119 12.21 9.93 -1.97
C ARG A 119 11.91 8.60 -2.64
N GLU A 120 12.84 7.65 -2.57
CA GLU A 120 12.66 6.30 -3.12
C GLU A 120 11.43 5.63 -2.49
N PHE A 121 11.26 5.74 -1.17
CA PHE A 121 10.10 5.19 -0.46
C PHE A 121 8.77 5.76 -0.96
N GLY A 122 8.69 7.09 -1.11
CA GLY A 122 7.49 7.75 -1.62
C GLY A 122 7.09 7.26 -3.02
N THR A 123 8.06 7.15 -3.93
CA THR A 123 7.83 6.61 -5.27
C THR A 123 7.41 5.15 -5.23
N THR A 124 8.13 4.29 -4.49
CA THR A 124 7.80 2.87 -4.37
C THR A 124 6.39 2.68 -3.80
N LEU A 125 6.03 3.36 -2.72
CA LEU A 125 4.70 3.27 -2.11
C LEU A 125 3.59 3.72 -3.07
N HIS A 126 3.81 4.82 -3.81
CA HIS A 126 2.84 5.29 -4.79
C HIS A 126 2.59 4.23 -5.87
N ASP A 127 3.65 3.72 -6.48
CA ASP A 127 3.55 2.80 -7.61
C ASP A 127 3.00 1.44 -7.19
N HIS A 128 3.39 0.97 -6.01
CA HIS A 128 2.87 -0.23 -5.35
C HIS A 128 1.34 -0.16 -5.21
N ILE A 129 0.83 0.86 -4.52
CA ILE A 129 -0.63 1.03 -4.29
C ILE A 129 -1.39 1.13 -5.61
N ARG A 130 -0.86 1.87 -6.59
CA ARG A 130 -1.50 2.01 -7.90
C ARG A 130 -1.59 0.69 -8.63
N TRP A 131 -0.57 -0.14 -8.51
CA TRP A 131 -0.56 -1.47 -9.10
C TRP A 131 -1.53 -2.41 -8.39
N GLU A 132 -1.54 -2.44 -7.06
CA GLU A 132 -2.44 -3.31 -6.29
C GLU A 132 -3.90 -3.05 -6.64
N GLU A 133 -4.28 -1.77 -6.69
CA GLU A 133 -5.63 -1.35 -7.07
C GLU A 133 -5.97 -1.75 -8.51
N ARG A 134 -5.05 -1.60 -9.45
CA ARG A 134 -5.36 -1.82 -10.87
C ARG A 134 -5.29 -3.29 -11.29
N GLU A 135 -4.47 -4.07 -10.61
CA GLU A 135 -4.08 -5.39 -11.08
C GLU A 135 -4.29 -6.46 -10.01
N LEU A 136 -3.70 -6.31 -8.82
CA LEU A 136 -3.74 -7.37 -7.81
C LEU A 136 -5.15 -7.61 -7.29
N PHE A 137 -5.85 -6.56 -6.88
CA PHE A 137 -7.20 -6.68 -6.32
C PHE A 137 -8.23 -7.06 -7.40
N GLU A 138 -8.03 -6.63 -8.65
CA GLU A 138 -8.83 -7.08 -9.79
C GLU A 138 -8.64 -8.59 -10.04
N ALA A 139 -7.40 -9.07 -9.98
CA ALA A 139 -7.11 -10.49 -10.11
C ALA A 139 -7.71 -11.30 -8.95
N ALA A 140 -7.62 -10.78 -7.72
CA ALA A 140 -8.17 -11.42 -6.54
C ALA A 140 -9.70 -11.56 -6.58
N GLN A 141 -10.42 -10.49 -6.94
CA GLN A 141 -11.89 -10.55 -6.99
C GLN A 141 -12.41 -11.39 -8.18
N ALA A 142 -11.59 -11.61 -9.21
CA ALA A 142 -11.92 -12.50 -10.32
C ALA A 142 -11.65 -13.98 -10.02
N GLU A 143 -10.61 -14.28 -9.22
CA GLU A 143 -10.18 -15.64 -8.91
C GLU A 143 -10.89 -16.23 -7.70
N LEU A 144 -11.06 -15.45 -6.64
CA LEU A 144 -11.59 -15.94 -5.37
C LEU A 144 -13.10 -16.15 -5.43
N SER A 145 -13.56 -17.29 -4.91
CA SER A 145 -14.99 -17.55 -4.75
C SER A 145 -15.64 -16.62 -3.73
N ASP A 146 -16.96 -16.46 -3.78
CA ASP A 146 -17.70 -15.64 -2.81
C ASP A 146 -17.44 -16.05 -1.35
N VAL A 147 -17.32 -17.36 -1.08
CA VAL A 147 -17.02 -17.87 0.27
C VAL A 147 -15.63 -17.43 0.72
N GLU A 148 -14.65 -17.43 -0.19
CA GLU A 148 -13.28 -16.99 0.11
C GLU A 148 -13.20 -15.48 0.30
N LEU A 149 -13.90 -14.71 -0.55
CA LEU A 149 -14.00 -13.26 -0.43
C LEU A 149 -14.74 -12.84 0.84
N ASP A 150 -15.80 -13.54 1.24
CA ASP A 150 -16.52 -13.27 2.49
C ASP A 150 -15.61 -13.53 3.69
N ALA A 151 -14.90 -14.66 3.69
CA ALA A 151 -13.93 -14.97 4.73
C ALA A 151 -12.76 -13.95 4.75
N LEU A 152 -12.31 -13.47 3.59
CA LEU A 152 -11.28 -12.45 3.46
C LEU A 152 -11.75 -11.11 4.04
N GLY A 153 -12.92 -10.63 3.61
CA GLY A 153 -13.47 -9.37 4.06
C GLY A 153 -13.73 -9.33 5.57
N ASN A 154 -14.20 -10.44 6.15
CA ASN A 154 -14.38 -10.56 7.61
C ASN A 154 -13.05 -10.47 8.36
N GLU A 155 -11.98 -11.09 7.84
CA GLU A 155 -10.66 -11.06 8.46
C GLU A 155 -10.01 -9.67 8.34
N ILE A 156 -10.12 -9.02 7.17
CA ILE A 156 -9.67 -7.64 6.96
C ILE A 156 -10.38 -6.70 7.93
N ALA A 157 -11.72 -6.79 8.04
CA ALA A 157 -12.51 -5.93 8.92
C ALA A 157 -12.14 -6.11 10.41
N ALA A 158 -11.78 -7.33 10.83
CA ALA A 158 -11.36 -7.61 12.19
C ALA A 158 -9.97 -7.04 12.52
N ARG A 159 -9.05 -7.03 11.55
CA ARG A 159 -7.68 -6.52 11.70
C ARG A 159 -7.60 -5.00 11.59
N HIS A 160 -8.46 -4.41 10.76
CA HIS A 160 -8.42 -3.00 10.37
C HIS A 160 -9.71 -2.27 10.71
N PRO A 161 -9.94 -1.97 12.00
CA PRO A 161 -11.04 -1.09 12.37
C PRO A 161 -10.81 0.30 11.77
N LYS A 162 -11.90 0.97 11.36
CA LYS A 162 -11.80 2.30 10.74
C LYS A 162 -11.11 3.30 11.69
N PRO A 163 -10.00 3.94 11.26
CA PRO A 163 -9.28 4.89 12.11
C PRO A 163 -10.09 6.18 12.30
N THR A 164 -9.86 6.83 13.44
CA THR A 164 -10.51 8.11 13.81
C THR A 164 -9.73 9.34 13.37
N SER A 165 -8.47 9.19 12.96
CA SER A 165 -7.57 10.25 12.47
C SER A 165 -6.56 9.69 11.47
N ALA A 166 -5.76 10.54 10.83
CA ALA A 166 -4.73 10.05 9.91
C ALA A 166 -3.62 9.31 10.70
N PRO A 167 -3.07 8.20 10.18
CA PRO A 167 -2.16 7.34 10.93
C PRO A 167 -0.77 7.93 11.21
N TRP A 168 -0.43 9.08 10.64
CA TRP A 168 0.80 9.84 10.90
C TRP A 168 0.62 11.03 11.86
N GLU A 169 -0.61 11.39 12.20
CA GLU A 169 -0.93 12.49 13.12
C GLU A 169 -0.68 12.09 14.58
N ASP A 170 -0.38 13.07 15.41
CA ASP A 170 -0.33 12.87 16.86
C ASP A 170 -1.76 12.74 17.40
N ALA A 171 -1.93 11.96 18.46
CA ALA A 171 -3.25 11.67 19.06
C ALA A 171 -3.92 12.89 19.74
N GLY A 172 -3.41 14.11 19.53
CA GLY A 172 -3.81 15.33 20.23
C GLY A 172 -3.90 16.61 19.39
N ASP A 173 -3.71 16.55 18.06
CA ASP A 173 -3.81 17.72 17.18
C ASP A 173 -5.15 17.78 16.43
N GLY A 174 -6.26 17.64 17.17
CA GLY A 174 -7.63 17.80 16.68
C GLY A 174 -8.27 19.08 17.19
#